data_AF-A0A392NAK6-F1
#
_entry.id   AF-A0A392NAK6-F1
#
_cell.length_a   1.000
_cell.length_b   1.000
_cell.length_c   1.000
_cell.angle_alpha   90.00
_cell.angle_beta   90.00
_cell.angle_gamma   90.00
#
_symmetry.space_group_name_H-M   'P 1'
#
loop_
_entity.id
_entity.type
_entity.pdbx_description
1 polymer ?
#
loop_
_entity_poly.entity_id
_entity_poly.type
_entity_poly.pdbx_seq_one_letter_code
_entity_poly.pdbx_strand_id
1 'polypeptide(L)'
;LSLVLPETPPYFPRQYGRCAVIGNSGDLLKTKFGKEIDGYDAVLRENGAPTQNYTEYVGRKSTFRLLNRGSAKALDKVVELDEQRKEVLIVKTTIHDIMNKMIKELPIKNPVYLMLGASFGSAAKGTGLKALEFALSMCDSVDMYGFTVDPGYKEWTRYFSESRQGHTPLHGRAYYQMMECLGVQVILMTFIRHVRKINFFLIVA
;
A
#
# COMPACT_ATOMS: atom_id res chain seq x y z
N LEU A 1 19.48 -17.21 -15.15
CA LEU A 1 18.26 -16.51 -14.66
C LEU A 1 18.60 -15.90 -13.30
N SER A 2 19.02 -14.63 -13.27
CA SER A 2 19.13 -13.90 -12.01
C SER A 2 17.71 -13.56 -11.55
N LEU A 3 17.18 -14.35 -10.61
CA LEU A 3 15.96 -13.97 -9.91
C LEU A 3 16.18 -12.56 -9.34
N VAL A 4 15.22 -11.68 -9.63
CA VAL A 4 15.26 -10.25 -9.31
C VAL A 4 15.00 -10.04 -7.82
N LEU A 5 15.97 -10.46 -7.02
CA LEU A 5 16.13 -10.06 -5.64
C LEU A 5 17.63 -9.78 -5.46
N PRO A 6 18.02 -8.57 -5.03
CA PRO A 6 19.42 -8.28 -4.74
C PRO A 6 19.94 -9.24 -3.66
N GLU A 7 21.23 -9.59 -3.72
CA GLU A 7 21.87 -10.52 -2.76
C GLU A 7 21.69 -10.05 -1.30
N THR A 8 21.68 -8.73 -1.10
CA THR A 8 21.27 -8.09 0.14
C THR A 8 19.84 -7.59 0.01
N PRO A 9 18.91 -7.95 0.93
CA PRO A 9 17.59 -7.35 0.97
C PRO A 9 17.72 -5.83 0.98
N PRO A 10 17.02 -5.11 0.09
CA PRO A 10 17.14 -3.65 0.02
C PRO A 10 16.55 -2.97 1.25
N TYR A 11 15.84 -3.73 2.10
CA TYR A 11 15.18 -3.26 3.31
C TYR A 11 15.43 -4.21 4.47
N PHE A 12 15.69 -3.64 5.64
CA PHE A 12 15.93 -4.37 6.88
C PHE A 12 14.97 -3.90 7.99
N PRO A 13 14.79 -4.69 9.07
CA PRO A 13 13.89 -4.31 10.14
C PRO A 13 14.28 -2.99 10.81
N ARG A 14 13.29 -2.13 11.08
CA ARG A 14 13.44 -0.82 11.74
C ARG A 14 14.32 0.18 10.98
N GLN A 15 14.28 0.13 9.65
CA GLN A 15 14.92 1.12 8.80
C GLN A 15 14.25 2.49 8.86
N TYR A 16 12.95 2.53 9.19
CA TYR A 16 12.16 3.76 9.34
C TYR A 16 11.50 3.80 10.72
N GLY A 17 11.39 4.99 11.31
CA GLY A 17 10.68 5.16 12.58
C GLY A 17 9.17 5.06 12.37
N ARG A 18 8.58 6.12 11.82
CA ARG A 18 7.14 6.22 11.57
C ARG A 18 6.84 6.11 10.08
N CYS A 19 5.98 5.15 9.73
CA CYS A 19 5.50 4.98 8.37
C CYS A 19 4.00 5.22 8.25
N ALA A 20 3.56 5.77 7.12
CA ALA A 20 2.14 5.87 6.78
C ALA A 20 1.83 4.98 5.58
N VAL A 21 0.77 4.19 5.66
CA VAL A 21 0.20 3.45 4.55
C VAL A 21 -1.09 4.14 4.13
N ILE A 22 -1.16 4.55 2.86
CA ILE A 22 -2.27 5.31 2.31
C ILE A 22 -3.05 4.42 1.35
N GLY A 23 -4.22 3.96 1.78
CA GLY A 23 -5.21 3.29 0.97
C GLY A 23 -5.94 4.25 0.03
N ASN A 24 -6.95 3.73 -0.66
CA ASN A 24 -7.61 4.45 -1.74
C ASN A 24 -9.04 4.90 -1.43
N SER A 25 -9.56 4.67 -0.22
CA SER A 25 -10.94 5.00 0.15
C SER A 25 -11.28 6.48 -0.10
N GLY A 26 -12.49 6.75 -0.59
CA GLY A 26 -13.04 8.09 -0.72
C GLY A 26 -13.15 8.85 0.60
N ASP A 27 -13.14 8.15 1.74
CA ASP A 27 -13.16 8.76 3.07
C ASP A 27 -11.95 9.65 3.37
N LEU A 28 -10.84 9.48 2.63
CA LEU A 28 -9.70 10.38 2.70
C LEU A 28 -10.09 11.84 2.41
N LEU A 29 -11.15 12.08 1.63
CA LEU A 29 -11.63 13.44 1.32
C LEU A 29 -12.41 14.08 2.47
N LYS A 30 -12.76 13.33 3.53
CA LYS A 30 -13.50 13.85 4.69
C LYS A 30 -12.61 14.61 5.66
N THR A 31 -11.29 14.45 5.58
CA THR A 31 -10.36 15.07 6.53
C THR A 31 -9.02 15.36 5.87
N LYS A 32 -8.44 16.53 6.21
CA LYS A 32 -7.24 17.08 5.56
C LYS A 32 -5.94 16.53 6.18
N PHE A 33 -5.62 15.27 5.90
CA PHE A 33 -4.42 14.60 6.46
C PHE A 33 -3.11 14.95 5.77
N GLY A 34 -3.11 15.76 4.70
CA GLY A 34 -1.96 15.87 3.83
C GLY A 34 -0.67 16.30 4.53
N LYS A 35 -0.76 17.29 5.43
CA LYS A 35 0.39 17.76 6.22
C LYS A 35 0.90 16.70 7.20
N GLU A 36 0.00 15.93 7.80
CA GLU A 36 0.34 14.87 8.74
C GLU A 36 1.05 13.72 8.01
N ILE A 37 0.50 13.29 6.87
CA ILE A 37 1.07 12.23 6.02
C ILE A 37 2.48 12.61 5.53
N ASP A 38 2.70 13.87 5.14
CA ASP A 38 4.01 14.32 4.67
C ASP A 38 5.07 14.35 5.79
N GLY A 39 4.63 14.34 7.06
CA GLY A 39 5.49 14.30 8.24
C GLY A 39 6.07 12.91 8.60
N TYR A 40 5.64 11.83 7.94
CA TYR A 40 6.15 10.49 8.19
C TYR A 40 7.54 10.26 7.56
N ASP A 41 8.33 9.36 8.12
CA ASP A 41 9.66 9.01 7.60
C ASP A 41 9.56 8.32 6.23
N ALA A 42 8.56 7.43 6.10
CA ALA A 42 8.21 6.80 4.82
C ALA A 42 6.69 6.78 4.59
N VAL A 43 6.30 7.00 3.34
CA VAL A 43 4.90 6.94 2.90
C VAL A 43 4.74 5.87 1.82
N LEU A 44 3.83 4.93 2.06
CA LEU A 44 3.49 3.84 1.16
C LEU A 44 2.14 4.13 0.49
N ARG A 45 2.14 4.13 -0.84
CA ARG A 45 0.95 4.34 -1.67
C ARG A 45 0.66 3.12 -2.53
N GLU A 46 -0.54 3.10 -3.11
CA GLU A 46 -1.01 1.91 -3.82
C GLU A 46 -1.47 2.21 -5.24
N ASN A 47 -1.05 1.36 -6.17
CA ASN A 47 -1.58 1.31 -7.53
C ASN A 47 -1.49 2.70 -8.20
N GLY A 48 -2.49 3.05 -9.02
CA GLY A 48 -2.56 4.34 -9.71
C GLY A 48 -3.17 5.49 -8.91
N ALA A 49 -3.00 5.51 -7.57
CA ALA A 49 -3.59 6.54 -6.73
C ALA A 49 -2.80 7.87 -6.84
N PRO A 50 -3.40 8.95 -7.38
CA PRO A 50 -2.72 10.23 -7.58
C PRO A 50 -2.64 11.04 -6.28
N THR A 51 -1.65 11.93 -6.20
CA THR A 51 -1.55 12.95 -5.14
C THR A 51 -1.93 14.34 -5.66
N GLN A 52 -1.67 14.60 -6.94
CA GLN A 52 -2.04 15.85 -7.61
C GLN A 52 -3.54 16.11 -7.44
N ASN A 53 -3.90 17.36 -7.15
CA ASN A 53 -5.25 17.83 -6.80
C ASN A 53 -5.83 17.31 -5.46
N TYR A 54 -5.16 16.36 -4.80
CA TYR A 54 -5.59 15.79 -3.51
C TYR A 54 -4.59 16.04 -2.38
N THR A 55 -3.54 16.82 -2.63
CA THR A 55 -2.41 17.01 -1.70
C THR A 55 -2.83 17.48 -0.30
N GLU A 56 -3.91 18.24 -0.16
CA GLU A 56 -4.43 18.67 1.14
C GLU A 56 -4.96 17.50 1.99
N TYR A 57 -5.44 16.44 1.33
CA TYR A 57 -6.04 15.27 1.96
C TYR A 57 -5.04 14.12 2.10
N VAL A 58 -4.25 13.85 1.04
CA VAL A 58 -3.41 12.66 0.97
C VAL A 58 -1.91 12.95 0.99
N GLY A 59 -1.50 14.21 1.03
CA GLY A 59 -0.09 14.63 1.04
C GLY A 59 0.57 14.52 -0.34
N ARG A 60 1.84 14.92 -0.40
CA ARG A 60 2.71 14.83 -1.60
C ARG A 60 3.75 13.72 -1.49
N LYS A 61 4.24 13.43 -0.29
CA LYS A 61 5.34 12.49 -0.06
C LYS A 61 4.95 11.09 -0.54
N SER A 62 5.84 10.47 -1.28
CA SER A 62 5.75 9.05 -1.63
C SER A 62 7.15 8.45 -1.57
N THR A 63 7.30 7.38 -0.79
CA THR A 63 8.58 6.66 -0.66
C THR A 63 8.49 5.33 -1.39
N PHE A 64 7.34 4.65 -1.25
CA PHE A 64 7.08 3.36 -1.87
C PHE A 64 5.71 3.37 -2.53
N ARG A 65 5.61 2.70 -3.67
CA ARG A 65 4.33 2.41 -4.32
C ARG A 65 4.21 0.94 -4.66
N LEU A 66 3.19 0.30 -4.09
CA LEU A 66 2.89 -1.08 -4.37
C LEU A 66 1.91 -1.19 -5.54
N LEU A 67 2.24 -2.01 -6.52
CA LEU A 67 1.48 -2.14 -7.76
C LEU A 67 0.93 -3.56 -7.91
N ASN A 68 -0.37 -3.67 -8.17
CA ASN A 68 -0.94 -4.90 -8.70
C ASN A 68 -0.57 -5.07 -10.20
N ARG A 69 -0.85 -6.25 -10.76
CA ARG A 69 -0.59 -6.56 -12.17
C ARG A 69 -1.23 -5.57 -13.15
N GLY A 70 -2.42 -5.05 -12.83
CA GLY A 70 -3.13 -4.10 -13.68
C GLY A 70 -2.40 -2.76 -13.77
N SER A 71 -2.08 -2.17 -12.63
CA SER A 71 -1.33 -0.91 -12.58
C SER A 71 0.10 -1.06 -13.10
N ALA A 72 0.73 -2.21 -12.87
CA ALA A 72 2.08 -2.48 -13.36
C ALA A 72 2.18 -2.49 -14.89
N LYS A 73 1.09 -2.79 -15.62
CA LYS A 73 1.06 -2.69 -17.10
C LYS A 73 1.12 -1.24 -17.60
N ALA A 74 0.79 -0.25 -16.76
CA ALA A 74 0.83 1.17 -17.08
C ALA A 74 1.91 1.87 -16.26
N LEU A 75 3.09 1.24 -16.16
CA LEU A 75 4.18 1.69 -15.29
C LEU A 75 4.69 3.09 -15.67
N ASP A 76 4.74 3.36 -16.97
CA ASP A 76 5.05 4.66 -17.58
C ASP A 76 4.16 5.79 -17.03
N LYS A 77 2.86 5.52 -16.84
CA LYS A 77 1.93 6.50 -16.26
C LYS A 77 2.02 6.58 -14.74
N VAL A 78 2.30 5.44 -14.10
CA VAL A 78 2.42 5.38 -12.64
C VAL A 78 3.60 6.22 -12.15
N VAL A 79 4.75 6.18 -12.84
CA VAL A 79 5.92 6.97 -12.42
C VAL A 79 5.68 8.47 -12.48
N GLU A 80 4.70 8.93 -13.26
CA GLU A 80 4.33 10.34 -13.36
C GLU A 80 3.47 10.83 -12.19
N LEU A 81 2.93 9.91 -11.38
CA LEU A 81 2.14 10.25 -10.19
C LEU A 81 3.01 10.82 -9.07
N ASP A 82 4.31 10.51 -9.06
CA ASP A 82 5.30 11.14 -8.21
C ASP A 82 6.04 12.23 -9.00
N GLU A 83 5.80 13.49 -8.64
CA GLU A 83 6.45 14.65 -9.27
C GLU A 83 7.99 14.54 -9.24
N GLN A 84 8.54 13.87 -8.21
CA GLN A 84 9.99 13.71 -8.07
C GLN A 84 10.55 12.52 -8.86
N ARG A 85 9.68 11.59 -9.31
CA ARG A 85 10.03 10.33 -9.99
C ARG A 85 11.12 9.54 -9.26
N LYS A 86 11.03 9.50 -7.92
CA LYS A 86 12.03 8.88 -7.02
C LYS A 86 11.44 7.78 -6.15
N GLU A 87 10.11 7.67 -6.07
CA GLU A 87 9.49 6.59 -5.32
C GLU A 87 9.94 5.21 -5.83
N VAL A 88 10.09 4.28 -4.89
CA VAL A 88 10.39 2.88 -5.19
C VAL A 88 9.11 2.17 -5.59
N LEU A 89 9.14 1.42 -6.69
CA LEU A 89 8.00 0.67 -7.20
C LEU A 89 8.14 -0.81 -6.82
N ILE A 90 7.13 -1.34 -6.13
CA ILE A 90 7.10 -2.76 -5.72
C ILE A 90 5.95 -3.42 -6.47
N VAL A 91 6.27 -4.26 -7.46
CA VAL A 91 5.28 -4.91 -8.31
C VAL A 91 4.97 -6.30 -7.78
N LYS A 92 3.71 -6.54 -7.42
CA LYS A 92 3.19 -7.88 -7.16
C LYS A 92 2.89 -8.56 -8.50
N THR A 93 3.71 -9.54 -8.87
CA THR A 93 3.53 -10.32 -10.11
C THR A 93 3.85 -11.79 -9.88
N THR A 94 3.26 -12.66 -10.69
CA THR A 94 3.63 -14.08 -10.81
C THR A 94 4.47 -14.34 -12.07
N ILE A 95 4.65 -13.33 -12.92
CA ILE A 95 5.33 -13.45 -14.22
C ILE A 95 6.48 -12.45 -14.26
N HIS A 96 7.61 -12.83 -13.67
CA HIS A 96 8.75 -11.93 -13.47
C HIS A 96 9.48 -11.62 -14.78
N ASP A 97 9.63 -12.60 -15.68
CA ASP A 97 10.40 -12.43 -16.91
C ASP A 97 9.78 -11.40 -17.87
N ILE A 98 8.45 -11.43 -18.04
CA ILE A 98 7.73 -10.46 -18.87
C ILE A 98 7.85 -9.06 -18.26
N MET A 99 7.64 -8.93 -16.96
CA MET A 99 7.77 -7.66 -16.26
C MET A 99 9.18 -7.10 -16.36
N ASN A 100 10.21 -7.93 -16.23
CA ASN A 100 11.60 -7.53 -16.36
C ASN A 100 11.94 -6.99 -17.75
N LYS A 101 11.45 -7.64 -18.82
CA LYS A 101 11.64 -7.14 -20.19
C LYS A 101 10.99 -5.77 -20.36
N MET A 102 9.72 -5.65 -19.95
CA MET A 102 8.98 -4.39 -20.03
C MET A 102 9.67 -3.26 -19.23
N ILE A 103 10.16 -3.54 -18.02
CA ILE A 103 10.87 -2.55 -17.20
C ILE A 103 12.15 -2.06 -17.90
N LYS A 104 12.89 -2.95 -18.58
CA LYS A 104 14.13 -2.59 -19.30
C LYS A 104 13.87 -1.76 -20.55
N GLU A 105 12.70 -1.89 -21.16
CA GLU A 105 12.32 -1.15 -22.38
C GLU A 105 11.76 0.25 -22.06
N LEU A 106 11.26 0.45 -20.84
CA LEU A 106 10.71 1.74 -20.42
C LEU A 106 11.82 2.69 -19.95
N PRO A 107 11.78 3.99 -20.32
CA PRO A 107 12.77 4.98 -19.92
C PRO A 107 12.52 5.49 -18.48
N ILE A 108 12.39 4.58 -17.52
CA ILE A 108 12.15 4.90 -16.11
C ILE A 108 13.44 4.84 -15.30
N LYS A 109 13.58 5.75 -14.32
CA LYS A 109 14.73 5.80 -13.41
C LYS A 109 14.39 5.31 -12.00
N ASN A 110 13.11 5.10 -11.71
CA ASN A 110 12.64 4.61 -10.44
C ASN A 110 13.22 3.20 -10.15
N PRO A 111 13.66 2.92 -8.92
CA PRO A 111 13.95 1.56 -8.51
C PRO A 111 12.69 0.70 -8.59
N VAL A 112 12.77 -0.47 -9.23
CA VAL A 112 11.64 -1.42 -9.34
C VAL A 112 12.02 -2.76 -8.76
N TYR A 113 11.22 -3.24 -7.81
CA TYR A 113 11.36 -4.56 -7.20
C TYR A 113 10.15 -5.44 -7.56
N LEU A 114 10.41 -6.70 -7.87
CA LEU A 114 9.35 -7.67 -8.15
C LEU A 114 9.14 -8.54 -6.91
N MET A 115 7.98 -8.39 -6.27
CA MET A 115 7.58 -9.24 -5.16
C MET A 115 6.94 -10.52 -5.72
N LEU A 116 7.56 -11.66 -5.42
CA LEU A 116 7.00 -12.98 -5.71
C LEU A 116 5.62 -13.11 -5.06
N GLY A 117 4.60 -13.09 -5.89
CA GLY A 117 3.25 -13.39 -5.46
C GLY A 117 3.05 -14.89 -5.34
N ALA A 118 2.59 -15.38 -4.19
CA ALA A 118 1.95 -16.70 -4.15
C ALA A 118 0.59 -16.62 -4.87
N SER A 119 0.38 -17.49 -5.86
CA SER A 119 -0.81 -17.48 -6.73
C SER A 119 -2.00 -18.14 -6.03
N PHE A 120 -2.59 -17.45 -5.05
CA PHE A 120 -3.80 -17.92 -4.35
C PHE A 120 -5.12 -17.55 -5.06
N GLY A 121 -5.08 -17.18 -6.34
CA GLY A 121 -6.28 -16.80 -7.09
C GLY A 121 -7.07 -15.67 -6.40
N SER A 122 -8.38 -15.85 -6.22
CA SER A 122 -9.27 -14.91 -5.52
C SER A 122 -8.96 -14.75 -4.02
N ALA A 123 -8.19 -15.65 -3.40
CA ALA A 123 -7.77 -15.54 -2.01
C ALA A 123 -6.48 -14.72 -1.82
N ALA A 124 -5.89 -14.20 -2.91
CA ALA A 124 -4.67 -13.40 -2.82
C ALA A 124 -4.94 -12.07 -2.09
N LYS A 125 -4.14 -11.81 -1.04
CA LYS A 125 -4.16 -10.56 -0.27
C LYS A 125 -4.12 -9.34 -1.19
N GLY A 126 -5.01 -8.36 -0.95
CA GLY A 126 -5.06 -7.11 -1.71
C GLY A 126 -3.76 -6.30 -1.60
N THR A 127 -3.55 -5.33 -2.50
CA THR A 127 -2.36 -4.45 -2.44
C THR A 127 -2.24 -3.81 -1.05
N GLY A 128 -3.37 -3.33 -0.49
CA GLY A 128 -3.45 -2.70 0.84
C GLY A 128 -2.78 -3.49 1.94
N LEU A 129 -3.13 -4.78 1.98
CA LEU A 129 -2.64 -5.68 3.00
C LEU A 129 -1.14 -5.98 2.81
N LYS A 130 -0.69 -6.06 1.56
CA LYS A 130 0.73 -6.25 1.25
C LYS A 130 1.56 -5.00 1.58
N ALA A 131 0.99 -3.81 1.39
CA ALA A 131 1.63 -2.55 1.78
C ALA A 131 1.79 -2.48 3.30
N LEU A 132 0.75 -2.86 4.04
CA LEU A 132 0.80 -2.96 5.50
C LEU A 132 1.83 -3.97 5.98
N GLU A 133 1.83 -5.20 5.44
CA GLU A 133 2.83 -6.23 5.78
C GLU A 133 4.26 -5.74 5.53
N PHE A 134 4.48 -5.09 4.39
CA PHE A 134 5.78 -4.52 4.04
C PHE A 134 6.19 -3.42 5.01
N ALA A 135 5.29 -2.47 5.33
CA ALA A 135 5.55 -1.43 6.32
C ALA A 135 5.88 -1.99 7.71
N LEU A 136 5.10 -2.97 8.20
CA LEU A 136 5.35 -3.60 9.51
C LEU A 136 6.70 -4.31 9.60
N SER A 137 7.20 -4.82 8.47
CA SER A 137 8.51 -5.48 8.40
C SER A 137 9.69 -4.52 8.53
N MET A 138 9.54 -3.26 8.10
CA MET A 138 10.64 -2.30 8.01
C MET A 138 10.51 -1.08 8.94
N CYS A 139 9.33 -0.84 9.52
CA CYS A 139 9.04 0.34 10.36
C CYS A 139 8.90 0.01 11.85
N ASP A 140 9.18 0.98 12.72
CA ASP A 140 8.91 0.88 14.16
C ASP A 140 7.41 0.99 14.46
N SER A 141 6.73 1.95 13.83
CA SER A 141 5.28 2.12 13.89
C SER A 141 4.68 2.41 12.52
N VAL A 142 3.41 2.04 12.36
CA VAL A 142 2.68 2.22 11.10
C VAL A 142 1.32 2.86 11.38
N ASP A 143 1.00 3.89 10.61
CA ASP A 143 -0.31 4.53 10.63
C ASP A 143 -1.00 4.30 9.30
N MET A 144 -2.31 4.16 9.32
CA MET A 144 -3.11 3.76 8.17
C MET A 144 -4.17 4.79 7.86
N TYR A 145 -4.29 5.16 6.59
CA TYR A 145 -5.27 6.15 6.12
C TYR A 145 -6.02 5.59 4.92
N GLY A 146 -7.32 5.87 4.80
CA GLY A 146 -8.09 5.48 3.61
C GLY A 146 -8.35 3.98 3.47
N PHE A 147 -8.46 3.27 4.58
CA PHE A 147 -8.83 1.86 4.66
C PHE A 147 -10.20 1.72 5.32
N THR A 148 -11.26 1.88 4.55
CA THR A 148 -12.64 1.71 5.04
C THR A 148 -13.23 0.44 4.46
N VAL A 149 -13.90 -0.35 5.30
CA VAL A 149 -14.83 -1.38 4.85
C VAL A 149 -16.07 -1.29 5.72
N ASP A 150 -17.04 -0.49 5.31
CA ASP A 150 -18.33 -0.49 5.99
C ASP A 150 -19.13 -1.71 5.48
N PRO A 151 -19.58 -2.61 6.38
CA PRO A 151 -20.40 -3.77 6.00
C PRO A 151 -21.75 -3.41 5.36
N GLY A 152 -22.21 -2.16 5.50
CA GLY A 152 -23.40 -1.62 4.83
C GLY A 152 -23.14 -0.93 3.48
N TYR A 153 -21.88 -0.78 3.05
CA TYR A 153 -21.57 -0.14 1.76
C TYR A 153 -22.00 -1.02 0.59
N LYS A 154 -22.99 -0.54 -0.16
CA LYS A 154 -23.38 -1.09 -1.47
C LYS A 154 -22.42 -0.66 -2.58
N GLU A 155 -21.75 0.46 -2.34
CA GLU A 155 -20.88 1.17 -3.27
C GLU A 155 -19.52 1.41 -2.66
N TRP A 156 -18.45 1.28 -3.44
CA TRP A 156 -17.11 1.61 -2.99
C TRP A 156 -16.56 2.76 -3.82
N THR A 157 -16.04 3.77 -3.13
CA THR A 157 -15.50 4.99 -3.74
C THR A 157 -13.99 5.02 -3.57
N ARG A 158 -13.29 5.48 -4.61
CA ARG A 158 -11.91 5.93 -4.47
C ARG A 158 -11.92 7.44 -4.40
N TYR A 159 -10.97 8.02 -3.67
CA TYR A 159 -10.88 9.48 -3.58
C TYR A 159 -10.61 10.18 -4.94
N PHE A 160 -10.23 9.41 -5.96
CA PHE A 160 -9.87 9.88 -7.30
C PHE A 160 -10.73 9.26 -8.42
N SER A 161 -11.83 8.59 -8.11
CA SER A 161 -12.73 8.05 -9.14
C SER A 161 -14.19 8.09 -8.71
N GLU A 162 -15.08 8.02 -9.69
CA GLU A 162 -16.50 7.78 -9.43
C GLU A 162 -16.73 6.48 -8.66
N SER A 163 -17.89 6.43 -7.99
CA SER A 163 -18.36 5.28 -7.25
C SER A 163 -18.51 4.05 -8.16
N ARG A 164 -18.18 2.88 -7.64
CA ARG A 164 -18.35 1.61 -8.35
C ARG A 164 -19.20 0.65 -7.54
N GLN A 165 -20.06 -0.07 -8.23
CA GLN A 165 -20.85 -1.16 -7.66
C GLN A 165 -19.98 -2.44 -7.53
N GLY A 166 -20.24 -3.26 -6.51
CA GLY A 166 -19.90 -4.69 -6.54
C GLY A 166 -18.47 -5.10 -6.14
N HIS A 167 -17.95 -4.63 -5.00
CA HIS A 167 -16.79 -5.31 -4.40
C HIS A 167 -17.25 -6.48 -3.51
N THR A 168 -16.55 -7.61 -3.56
CA THR A 168 -16.82 -8.75 -2.66
C THR A 168 -16.52 -8.36 -1.20
N PRO A 169 -17.48 -8.48 -0.27
CA PRO A 169 -17.28 -8.18 1.16
C PRO A 169 -16.22 -9.05 1.84
N LEU A 170 -15.84 -10.18 1.22
CA LEU A 170 -14.91 -11.16 1.79
C LEU A 170 -13.49 -10.60 1.99
N HIS A 171 -12.97 -9.85 1.02
CA HIS A 171 -11.63 -9.25 1.12
C HIS A 171 -11.57 -8.17 2.19
N GLY A 172 -12.64 -7.40 2.32
CA GLY A 172 -12.77 -6.40 3.38
C GLY A 172 -12.94 -7.04 4.77
N ARG A 173 -13.66 -8.16 4.88
CA ARG A 173 -13.80 -8.91 6.15
C ARG A 173 -12.51 -9.58 6.61
N ALA A 174 -11.76 -10.23 5.72
CA ALA A 174 -10.45 -10.80 6.06
C ALA A 174 -9.44 -9.70 6.47
N TYR A 175 -9.58 -8.52 5.87
CA TYR A 175 -8.81 -7.33 6.23
C TYR A 175 -9.17 -6.82 7.63
N TYR A 176 -10.46 -6.72 7.96
CA TYR A 176 -10.93 -6.38 9.31
C TYR A 176 -10.49 -7.40 10.35
N GLN A 177 -10.58 -8.70 10.04
CA GLN A 177 -10.11 -9.75 10.93
C GLN A 177 -8.60 -9.65 11.19
N MET A 178 -7.80 -9.28 10.18
CA MET A 178 -6.38 -9.01 10.40
C MET A 178 -6.16 -7.75 11.25
N MET A 179 -6.95 -6.70 11.03
CA MET A 179 -6.95 -5.51 11.89
C MET A 179 -7.37 -5.84 13.33
N GLU A 180 -8.37 -6.68 13.55
CA GLU A 180 -8.75 -7.24 14.85
C GLU A 180 -7.62 -7.98 15.53
N CYS A 181 -6.98 -8.91 14.82
CA CYS A 181 -5.85 -9.67 15.34
C CYS A 181 -4.64 -8.77 15.67
N LEU A 182 -4.47 -7.67 14.93
CA LEU A 182 -3.45 -6.66 15.20
C LEU A 182 -3.87 -5.65 16.30
N GLY A 183 -5.05 -5.80 16.91
CA GLY A 183 -5.58 -4.91 17.94
C GLY A 183 -6.05 -3.54 17.44
N VAL A 184 -6.27 -3.38 16.13
CA VAL A 184 -6.65 -2.13 15.45
C VAL A 184 -8.15 -1.84 15.53
N GLN A 185 -8.99 -2.85 15.77
CA GLN A 185 -10.46 -2.70 15.67
C GLN A 185 -11.09 -1.83 16.77
N VAL A 186 -10.50 -1.80 17.98
CA VAL A 186 -10.98 -0.93 19.09
C VAL A 186 -10.75 0.57 18.77
N ILE A 187 -9.91 0.86 17.78
CA ILE A 187 -9.51 2.23 17.39
C ILE A 187 -10.35 2.75 16.21
N LEU A 188 -11.00 1.87 15.42
CA LEU A 188 -11.67 2.29 14.17
C LEU A 188 -12.97 3.08 14.39
N MET A 189 -13.61 2.98 15.57
CA MET A 189 -14.80 3.76 15.92
C MET A 189 -14.46 5.20 16.35
N THR A 190 -13.18 5.57 16.46
CA THR A 190 -12.77 6.91 16.89
C THR A 190 -11.52 7.32 16.12
N PHE A 191 -11.67 8.28 15.20
CA PHE A 191 -10.61 9.05 14.52
C PHE A 191 -9.15 8.63 14.82
N ILE A 192 -8.47 8.07 13.80
CA ILE A 192 -7.01 8.01 13.58
C ILE A 192 -6.17 7.80 14.85
N ARG A 193 -5.68 6.59 15.13
CA ARG A 193 -4.53 6.43 16.06
C ARG A 193 -3.60 5.28 15.70
N HIS A 194 -2.30 5.61 15.69
CA HIS A 194 -1.10 4.77 15.70
C HIS A 194 -1.30 3.26 15.87
N VAL A 195 -0.81 2.47 14.90
CA VAL A 195 -0.49 1.05 15.15
C VAL A 195 0.93 1.01 15.71
N ARG A 196 1.05 0.97 17.04
CA ARG A 196 2.28 0.50 17.69
C ARG A 196 2.32 -1.02 17.57
N LYS A 197 3.48 -1.59 17.21
CA LYS A 197 3.72 -3.04 17.32
C LYS A 197 3.21 -3.51 18.68
N ILE A 198 2.14 -4.29 18.68
CA ILE A 198 1.87 -5.20 19.80
C ILE A 198 3.01 -6.20 19.73
N ASN A 199 3.84 -6.25 20.79
CA ASN A 199 4.80 -7.32 20.95
C ASN A 199 4.00 -8.63 21.01
N PHE A 200 3.84 -9.31 19.87
CA PHE A 200 3.48 -10.70 19.85
C PHE A 200 4.66 -11.46 20.47
N PHE A 201 4.58 -11.74 21.76
CA PHE A 201 5.16 -12.97 22.25
C PHE A 201 4.48 -14.09 21.46
N LEU A 202 5.19 -14.62 20.47
CA LEU A 202 4.83 -15.87 19.84
C LEU A 202 4.91 -16.91 20.97
N ILE A 203 3.78 -17.23 21.60
CA ILE A 203 3.65 -18.50 22.31
C ILE A 203 3.71 -19.53 21.20
N VAL A 204 4.91 -20.08 21.00
CA VAL A 204 5.10 -21.33 20.28
C VAL A 204 4.39 -22.38 21.13
N ALA A 205 3.30 -22.92 20.61
CA ALA A 205 2.79 -24.23 21.02
C ALA A 205 3.37 -25.27 20.07
#